data_AF-A0A3M6ENT1-F1
#
_entry.id   AF-A0A3M6ENT1-F1
#
_cell.length_a   1.000
_cell.length_b   1.000
_cell.length_c   1.000
_cell.angle_alpha   90.00
_cell.angle_beta   90.00
_cell.angle_gamma   90.00
#
_symmetry.space_group_name_H-M   'P 1'
#
loop_
_entity.id
_entity.type
_entity.pdbx_description
1 polymer ?
#
loop_
_entity_poly.entity_id
_entity_poly.type
_entity_poly.pdbx_seq_one_letter_code
_entity_poly.pdbx_strand_id
1 'polypeptide(L)'
;MSCIDNPKGELEKMIAALDADYYRILAVPFNPARTTYTVKHVAEMRMPSKGFFPDEIVKPEVIHKLKGINTSNCTIKIICKSAKYHYVTLYDVSHEELYALSANGVKPCVVSLVRVDKQSVKYYSVVLRFEIIRVPNEDDSAAKVAGSFQINCGSRKTTSLEEGVVLCGFVDKKSGMWVNANRAINQNCPTSKERYEIFLKKSSGKAGKEKMPELDRSGSTFLYFESCRSQIIYKATEAHDKFDENEIQCRLSYRLKKENYSIEEITQYLEERNKPQEISDF
;
A
#
# COMPACT_ATOMS: atom_id res chain seq x y z
N MET A 1 14.88 9.18 -32.50
CA MET A 1 13.98 8.41 -31.61
C MET A 1 14.83 7.88 -30.47
N SER A 2 14.62 8.41 -29.27
CA SER A 2 15.31 7.93 -28.07
C SER A 2 14.70 6.59 -27.66
N CYS A 3 15.53 5.60 -27.33
CA CYS A 3 15.13 4.26 -26.89
C CYS A 3 14.39 4.24 -25.53
N ILE A 4 14.00 5.40 -25.00
CA ILE A 4 13.52 5.59 -23.62
C ILE A 4 11.99 5.47 -23.51
N ASP A 5 11.24 5.62 -24.60
CA ASP A 5 9.77 5.63 -24.56
C ASP A 5 9.18 4.44 -25.33
N ASN A 6 9.19 3.24 -24.74
CA ASN A 6 8.43 2.08 -25.24
C ASN A 6 7.17 1.81 -24.39
N PRO A 7 6.09 2.63 -24.55
CA PRO A 7 4.86 2.45 -23.80
C PRO A 7 4.27 1.05 -23.92
N LYS A 8 4.36 0.45 -25.10
CA LYS A 8 3.79 -0.87 -25.36
C LYS A 8 4.49 -1.95 -24.52
N GLY A 9 5.82 -2.00 -24.56
CA GLY A 9 6.58 -2.99 -23.81
C GLY A 9 6.42 -2.87 -22.29
N GLU A 10 6.42 -1.65 -21.76
CA GLU A 10 6.23 -1.43 -20.32
C GLU A 10 4.81 -1.76 -19.86
N LEU A 11 3.81 -1.45 -20.70
CA LEU A 11 2.43 -1.82 -20.46
C LEU A 11 2.25 -3.34 -20.50
N GLU A 12 2.76 -4.03 -21.53
CA GLU A 12 2.67 -5.49 -21.67
C GLU A 12 3.26 -6.21 -20.44
N LYS A 13 4.44 -5.78 -19.96
CA LYS A 13 5.05 -6.32 -18.74
C LYS A 13 4.13 -6.15 -17.52
N MET A 14 3.58 -4.95 -17.34
CA MET A 14 2.70 -4.64 -16.20
C MET A 14 1.42 -5.47 -16.26
N ILE A 15 0.75 -5.53 -17.42
CA ILE A 15 -0.50 -6.28 -17.60
C ILE A 15 -0.29 -7.79 -17.38
N ALA A 16 0.82 -8.34 -17.88
CA ALA A 16 1.17 -9.74 -17.67
C ALA A 16 1.46 -10.07 -16.18
N ALA A 17 2.06 -9.14 -15.44
CA ALA A 17 2.32 -9.32 -14.01
C ALA A 17 1.04 -9.20 -13.16
N LEU A 18 0.11 -8.33 -13.54
CA LEU A 18 -1.14 -8.12 -12.82
C LEU A 18 -2.13 -9.27 -13.02
N ASP A 19 -2.22 -9.82 -14.24
CA ASP A 19 -3.11 -10.96 -14.58
C ASP A 19 -4.58 -10.72 -14.17
N ALA A 20 -5.07 -9.48 -14.34
CA ALA A 20 -6.46 -9.15 -14.07
C ALA A 20 -7.35 -9.51 -15.27
N ASP A 21 -8.65 -9.75 -15.03
CA ASP A 21 -9.59 -10.10 -16.10
C ASP A 21 -9.88 -8.89 -17.01
N TYR A 22 -9.95 -7.69 -16.42
CA TYR A 22 -10.10 -6.42 -17.13
C TYR A 22 -9.62 -5.24 -16.28
N TYR A 23 -9.43 -4.09 -16.94
CA TYR A 23 -8.90 -2.87 -16.33
C TYR A 23 -9.84 -1.69 -16.56
N ARG A 24 -10.20 -0.97 -15.50
CA ARG A 24 -10.82 0.36 -15.65
C ARG A 24 -9.73 1.40 -15.69
N ILE A 25 -9.69 2.20 -16.75
CA ILE A 25 -8.67 3.24 -16.91
C ILE A 25 -9.20 4.56 -16.36
N LEU A 26 -8.44 5.17 -15.47
CA LEU A 26 -8.70 6.48 -14.90
C LEU A 26 -7.74 7.51 -15.47
N ALA A 27 -8.27 8.67 -15.84
CA ALA A 27 -7.49 9.87 -16.09
C ALA A 27 -7.61 10.77 -14.86
N VAL A 28 -6.47 11.03 -14.21
CA VAL A 28 -6.36 11.88 -13.02
C VAL A 28 -5.73 13.20 -13.45
N PRO A 29 -6.51 14.28 -13.59
CA PRO A 29 -5.97 15.59 -13.95
C PRO A 29 -4.95 16.08 -12.90
N PHE A 30 -3.85 16.69 -13.35
CA PHE A 30 -2.92 17.35 -12.42
C PHE A 30 -3.54 18.61 -11.79
N ASN A 31 -4.46 19.28 -12.49
CA ASN A 31 -5.20 20.41 -11.96
C ASN A 31 -6.28 19.91 -10.96
N PRO A 32 -6.20 20.29 -9.68
CA PRO A 32 -7.13 19.82 -8.65
C PRO A 32 -8.58 20.31 -8.85
N ALA A 33 -8.81 21.34 -9.67
CA ALA A 33 -10.16 21.80 -10.00
C ALA A 33 -10.91 20.84 -10.96
N ARG A 34 -10.21 19.89 -11.59
CA ARG A 34 -10.82 18.91 -12.49
C ARG A 34 -10.94 17.56 -11.79
N THR A 35 -12.11 16.93 -11.92
CA THR A 35 -12.37 15.63 -11.33
C THR A 35 -11.68 14.50 -12.11
N THR A 36 -11.24 13.48 -11.38
CA THR A 36 -10.81 12.21 -11.98
C THR A 36 -11.98 11.60 -12.74
N TYR A 37 -11.73 11.09 -13.95
CA TYR A 37 -12.77 10.48 -14.78
C TYR A 37 -12.29 9.16 -15.37
N THR A 38 -13.24 8.26 -15.64
CA THR A 38 -12.95 7.00 -16.33
C THR A 38 -12.80 7.27 -17.82
N VAL A 39 -11.71 6.81 -18.43
CA VAL A 39 -11.48 6.94 -19.86
C VAL A 39 -12.50 6.08 -20.60
N LYS A 40 -13.35 6.74 -21.40
CA LYS A 40 -14.34 6.06 -22.23
C LYS A 40 -13.66 5.16 -23.27
N HIS A 41 -14.34 4.10 -23.65
CA HIS A 41 -13.85 3.10 -24.59
C HIS A 41 -13.53 3.68 -25.98
N VAL A 42 -12.67 2.98 -26.72
CA VAL A 42 -12.52 3.10 -28.18
C VAL A 42 -13.53 2.11 -28.79
N ALA A 43 -14.09 2.40 -29.97
CA ALA A 43 -14.99 1.46 -30.65
C ALA A 43 -14.29 0.10 -30.85
N GLU A 44 -15.05 -0.99 -30.97
CA GLU A 44 -14.55 -2.39 -31.15
C GLU A 44 -13.98 -3.09 -29.89
N MET A 45 -14.62 -2.94 -28.73
CA MET A 45 -14.31 -3.71 -27.51
C MET A 45 -15.41 -4.66 -27.10
N ARG A 46 -15.03 -5.79 -26.48
CA ARG A 46 -15.94 -6.89 -26.17
C ARG A 46 -16.99 -6.52 -25.10
N MET A 47 -16.63 -5.72 -24.08
CA MET A 47 -17.55 -5.31 -23.00
C MET A 47 -17.30 -3.87 -22.50
N PRO A 48 -17.75 -2.83 -23.23
CA PRO A 48 -17.48 -1.42 -22.93
C PRO A 48 -18.06 -0.87 -21.62
N SER A 49 -18.81 -1.64 -20.83
CA SER A 49 -19.27 -1.21 -19.51
C SER A 49 -18.36 -1.68 -18.38
N LYS A 50 -17.50 -2.68 -18.65
CA LYS A 50 -16.69 -3.34 -17.62
C LYS A 50 -15.29 -2.76 -17.52
N GLY A 51 -14.67 -2.47 -18.65
CA GLY A 51 -13.28 -2.02 -18.73
C GLY A 51 -12.60 -2.55 -20.00
N PHE A 52 -11.29 -2.45 -20.05
CA PHE A 52 -10.45 -2.91 -21.15
C PHE A 52 -9.90 -4.30 -20.81
N PHE A 53 -10.05 -5.26 -21.71
CA PHE A 53 -9.39 -6.56 -21.54
C PHE A 53 -7.85 -6.43 -21.68
N PRO A 54 -7.07 -7.39 -21.15
CA PRO A 54 -5.61 -7.38 -21.22
C PRO A 54 -5.04 -7.18 -22.63
N ASP A 55 -5.64 -7.81 -23.65
CA ASP A 55 -5.25 -7.67 -25.05
C ASP A 55 -5.73 -6.37 -25.68
N GLU A 56 -6.84 -5.79 -25.18
CA GLU A 56 -7.39 -4.53 -25.69
C GLU A 56 -6.59 -3.33 -25.21
N ILE A 57 -6.16 -3.30 -23.94
CA ILE A 57 -5.45 -2.14 -23.37
C ILE A 57 -4.09 -1.91 -24.04
N VAL A 58 -3.46 -2.97 -24.56
CA VAL A 58 -2.17 -2.91 -25.27
C VAL A 58 -2.31 -2.62 -26.77
N LYS A 59 -3.54 -2.47 -27.30
CA LYS A 59 -3.76 -2.13 -28.71
C LYS A 59 -3.17 -0.74 -29.03
N PRO A 60 -2.56 -0.55 -30.22
CA PRO A 60 -1.97 0.72 -30.62
C PRO A 60 -2.94 1.91 -30.54
N GLU A 61 -4.20 1.72 -30.92
CA GLU A 61 -5.23 2.76 -30.90
C GLU A 61 -5.56 3.23 -29.48
N VAL A 62 -5.63 2.29 -28.53
CA VAL A 62 -5.83 2.60 -27.11
C VAL A 62 -4.63 3.36 -26.57
N ILE A 63 -3.41 2.86 -26.84
CA ILE A 63 -2.17 3.54 -26.44
C ILE A 63 -2.12 4.97 -27.01
N HIS A 64 -2.49 5.17 -28.27
CA HIS A 64 -2.52 6.49 -28.91
C HIS A 64 -3.50 7.43 -28.20
N LYS A 65 -4.71 6.97 -27.89
CA LYS A 65 -5.70 7.73 -27.12
C LYS A 65 -5.19 8.09 -25.72
N LEU A 66 -4.60 7.12 -25.01
CA LEU A 66 -4.04 7.34 -23.66
C LEU A 66 -2.88 8.33 -23.70
N LYS A 67 -2.05 8.29 -24.75
CA LYS A 67 -0.99 9.29 -24.96
C LYS A 67 -1.59 10.68 -25.08
N GLY A 68 -2.61 10.90 -25.91
CA GLY A 68 -3.27 12.21 -26.03
C GLY A 68 -3.81 12.73 -24.70
N ILE A 69 -4.41 11.85 -23.88
CA ILE A 69 -4.88 12.21 -22.53
C ILE A 69 -3.71 12.54 -21.59
N ASN A 70 -2.64 11.75 -21.64
CA ASN A 70 -1.45 11.99 -20.83
C ASN A 70 -0.75 13.29 -21.23
N THR A 71 -0.66 13.62 -22.52
CA THR A 71 -0.13 14.92 -22.97
C THR A 71 -1.01 16.09 -22.52
N SER A 72 -2.33 15.86 -22.37
CA SER A 72 -3.31 16.83 -21.84
C SER A 72 -3.26 17.00 -20.31
N ASN A 73 -2.09 16.77 -19.71
CA ASN A 73 -1.78 16.95 -18.29
C ASN A 73 -2.61 16.09 -17.30
N CYS A 74 -2.87 14.83 -17.67
CA CYS A 74 -3.46 13.84 -16.77
C CYS A 74 -2.50 12.68 -16.49
N THR A 75 -2.41 12.21 -15.24
CA THR A 75 -1.81 10.92 -14.91
C THR A 75 -2.80 9.82 -15.30
N ILE A 76 -2.32 8.78 -15.96
CA ILE A 76 -3.16 7.61 -16.29
C ILE A 76 -2.98 6.57 -15.18
N LYS A 77 -4.09 6.12 -14.59
CA LYS A 77 -4.13 5.04 -13.62
C LYS A 77 -5.02 3.90 -14.11
N ILE A 78 -4.84 2.70 -13.59
CA ILE A 78 -5.71 1.55 -13.82
C ILE A 78 -6.22 0.98 -12.50
N ILE A 79 -7.50 0.61 -12.46
CA ILE A 79 -8.06 -0.25 -11.42
C ILE A 79 -8.14 -1.66 -12.00
N CYS A 80 -7.48 -2.60 -11.34
CA CYS A 80 -7.51 -4.02 -11.70
C CYS A 80 -8.85 -4.63 -11.26
N LYS A 81 -9.48 -5.40 -12.14
CA LYS A 81 -10.71 -6.15 -11.84
C LYS A 81 -10.48 -7.61 -12.17
N SER A 82 -10.60 -8.46 -11.17
CA SER A 82 -10.34 -9.90 -11.27
C SER A 82 -11.32 -10.69 -10.41
N ALA A 83 -11.74 -11.84 -10.91
CA ALA A 83 -12.49 -12.86 -10.20
C ALA A 83 -11.58 -13.85 -9.46
N LYS A 84 -10.25 -13.68 -9.57
CA LYS A 84 -9.21 -14.52 -8.96
C LYS A 84 -8.41 -13.80 -7.89
N TYR A 85 -8.20 -12.49 -8.03
CA TYR A 85 -7.26 -11.75 -7.19
C TYR A 85 -7.82 -10.43 -6.64
N HIS A 86 -7.41 -10.11 -5.41
CA HIS A 86 -7.42 -8.76 -4.87
C HIS A 86 -6.08 -8.07 -5.12
N TYR A 87 -6.11 -6.73 -5.15
CA TYR A 87 -4.94 -5.89 -5.41
C TYR A 87 -4.80 -4.83 -4.32
N VAL A 88 -3.57 -4.61 -3.87
CA VAL A 88 -3.21 -3.52 -2.95
C VAL A 88 -2.26 -2.62 -3.68
N THR A 89 -2.67 -1.36 -3.85
CA THR A 89 -1.86 -0.33 -4.50
C THR A 89 -1.27 0.59 -3.45
N LEU A 90 0.05 0.65 -3.41
CA LEU A 90 0.81 1.61 -2.62
C LEU A 90 1.45 2.61 -3.57
N TYR A 91 1.41 3.89 -3.18
CA TYR A 91 1.97 4.98 -3.96
C TYR A 91 2.85 5.84 -3.08
N ASP A 92 3.93 6.38 -3.65
CA ASP A 92 4.90 7.22 -2.95
C ASP A 92 5.67 6.47 -1.83
N VAL A 93 5.89 5.16 -2.02
CA VAL A 93 6.61 4.30 -1.07
C VAL A 93 8.09 4.66 -1.13
N SER A 94 8.70 5.07 -0.02
CA SER A 94 10.13 5.40 0.00
C SER A 94 11.00 4.16 -0.23
N HIS A 95 12.27 4.35 -0.61
CA HIS A 95 13.19 3.23 -0.76
C HIS A 95 13.37 2.41 0.54
N GLU A 96 13.38 3.08 1.69
CA GLU A 96 13.45 2.43 3.01
C GLU A 96 12.19 1.63 3.32
N GLU A 97 11.00 2.18 3.04
CA GLU A 97 9.73 1.47 3.21
C GLU A 97 9.67 0.23 2.28
N LEU A 98 10.16 0.35 1.04
CA LEU A 98 10.24 -0.77 0.11
C LEU A 98 11.18 -1.88 0.64
N TYR A 99 12.30 -1.51 1.25
CA TYR A 99 13.21 -2.46 1.89
C TYR A 99 12.56 -3.15 3.08
N ALA A 100 11.86 -2.41 3.94
CA ALA A 100 11.13 -2.95 5.09
C ALA A 100 10.02 -3.93 4.66
N LEU A 101 9.29 -3.62 3.58
CA LEU A 101 8.32 -4.55 2.99
C LEU A 101 9.00 -5.87 2.57
N SER A 102 10.13 -5.77 1.87
CA SER A 102 10.89 -6.95 1.44
C SER A 102 11.42 -7.78 2.62
N ALA A 103 11.91 -7.12 3.68
CA ALA A 103 12.39 -7.78 4.90
C ALA A 103 11.26 -8.56 5.61
N ASN A 104 10.03 -8.04 5.55
CA ASN A 104 8.83 -8.69 6.06
C ASN A 104 8.22 -9.75 5.12
N GLY A 105 8.96 -10.16 4.08
CA GLY A 105 8.53 -11.18 3.13
C GLY A 105 7.42 -10.73 2.17
N VAL A 106 7.09 -9.44 2.11
CA VAL A 106 6.09 -8.91 1.19
C VAL A 106 6.63 -8.99 -0.24
N LYS A 107 5.93 -9.72 -1.10
CA LYS A 107 6.34 -9.95 -2.49
C LYS A 107 5.44 -9.19 -3.47
N PRO A 108 5.85 -7.99 -3.94
CA PRO A 108 5.07 -7.22 -4.90
C PRO A 108 5.10 -7.84 -6.29
N CYS A 109 3.98 -7.79 -7.01
CA CYS A 109 3.91 -8.21 -8.42
C CYS A 109 4.41 -7.11 -9.36
N VAL A 110 4.23 -5.83 -9.00
CA VAL A 110 4.74 -4.68 -9.75
C VAL A 110 5.43 -3.71 -8.80
N VAL A 111 6.60 -3.21 -9.21
CA VAL A 111 7.30 -2.07 -8.59
C VAL A 111 7.72 -1.12 -9.70
N SER A 112 7.32 0.13 -9.58
CA SER A 112 7.61 1.19 -10.54
C SER A 112 8.22 2.39 -9.85
N LEU A 113 9.33 2.91 -10.36
CA LEU A 113 9.87 4.18 -9.87
C LEU A 113 8.95 5.31 -10.34
N VAL A 114 8.40 6.07 -9.40
CA VAL A 114 7.44 7.14 -9.71
C VAL A 114 7.92 8.51 -9.29
N ARG A 115 8.93 8.63 -8.42
CA ARG A 115 9.47 9.94 -8.04
C ARG A 115 10.92 9.79 -7.56
N VAL A 116 11.75 10.78 -7.87
CA VAL A 116 13.06 10.99 -7.25
C VAL A 116 13.03 12.40 -6.69
N ASP A 117 13.32 12.57 -5.40
CA ASP A 117 13.35 13.90 -4.80
C ASP A 117 14.69 14.62 -5.03
N LYS A 118 14.79 15.85 -4.53
CA LYS A 118 15.98 16.70 -4.69
C LYS A 118 17.23 16.11 -4.02
N GLN A 119 17.06 15.22 -3.03
CA GLN A 119 18.13 14.53 -2.33
C GLN A 119 18.46 13.17 -2.98
N SER A 120 17.94 12.91 -4.18
CA SER A 120 18.09 11.65 -4.91
C SER A 120 17.43 10.44 -4.23
N VAL A 121 16.51 10.67 -3.28
CA VAL A 121 15.74 9.58 -2.67
C VAL A 121 14.66 9.13 -3.66
N LYS A 122 14.58 7.81 -3.85
CA LYS A 122 13.66 7.16 -4.78
C LYS A 122 12.36 6.78 -4.09
N TYR A 123 11.25 7.00 -4.78
CA TYR A 123 9.91 6.62 -4.35
C TYR A 123 9.21 5.81 -5.42
N TYR A 124 8.44 4.82 -4.97
CA TYR A 124 7.91 3.77 -5.81
C TYR A 124 6.38 3.70 -5.73
N SER A 125 5.77 3.25 -6.83
CA SER A 125 4.45 2.63 -6.79
C SER A 125 4.63 1.12 -6.72
N VAL A 126 3.93 0.49 -5.78
CA VAL A 126 4.06 -0.93 -5.47
C VAL A 126 2.68 -1.55 -5.54
N VAL A 127 2.56 -2.68 -6.23
CA VAL A 127 1.32 -3.46 -6.29
C VAL A 127 1.54 -4.82 -5.66
N LEU A 128 0.69 -5.17 -4.71
CA LEU A 128 0.58 -6.51 -4.15
C LEU A 128 -0.67 -7.17 -4.72
N ARG A 129 -0.58 -8.46 -5.04
CA ARG A 129 -1.69 -9.27 -5.53
C ARG A 129 -1.83 -10.50 -4.66
N PHE A 130 -3.05 -10.88 -4.29
CA PHE A 130 -3.31 -12.11 -3.55
C PHE A 130 -4.67 -12.71 -3.95
N GLU A 131 -4.83 -14.01 -3.73
CA GLU A 131 -6.01 -14.76 -4.17
C GLU A 131 -7.26 -14.41 -3.38
N ILE A 132 -8.38 -14.36 -4.09
CA ILE A 132 -9.73 -14.23 -3.54
C ILE A 132 -10.13 -15.55 -2.87
N ILE A 133 -10.69 -15.48 -1.67
CA ILE A 133 -11.23 -16.63 -0.93
C ILE A 133 -12.73 -16.37 -0.82
N ARG A 134 -13.50 -16.84 -1.80
CA ARG A 134 -14.94 -16.54 -2.03
C ARG A 134 -15.83 -16.88 -0.83
N VAL A 135 -15.82 -16.02 0.18
CA VAL A 135 -16.61 -16.14 1.40
C VAL A 135 -17.30 -14.80 1.71
N PRO A 136 -18.36 -14.79 2.54
CA PRO A 136 -19.00 -13.55 2.94
C PRO A 136 -18.00 -12.54 3.55
N ASN A 137 -18.16 -11.25 3.24
CA ASN A 137 -17.31 -10.15 3.72
C ASN A 137 -15.83 -10.23 3.32
N GLU A 138 -15.53 -10.92 2.21
CA GLU A 138 -14.16 -10.99 1.69
C GLU A 138 -13.60 -9.62 1.32
N ASP A 139 -14.40 -8.78 0.65
CA ASP A 139 -13.97 -7.46 0.19
C ASP A 139 -13.59 -6.55 1.36
N ASP A 140 -14.33 -6.61 2.46
CA ASP A 140 -14.02 -5.85 3.69
C ASP A 140 -12.70 -6.30 4.31
N SER A 141 -12.45 -7.61 4.32
CA SER A 141 -11.21 -8.19 4.85
C SER A 141 -10.02 -7.87 3.97
N ALA A 142 -10.19 -7.92 2.65
CA ALA A 142 -9.17 -7.49 1.70
C ALA A 142 -8.90 -5.98 1.81
N ALA A 143 -9.91 -5.15 2.06
CA ALA A 143 -9.75 -3.71 2.28
C ALA A 143 -8.96 -3.42 3.57
N LYS A 144 -9.14 -4.22 4.63
CA LYS A 144 -8.30 -4.13 5.83
C LYS A 144 -6.84 -4.47 5.54
N VAL A 145 -6.56 -5.46 4.68
CA VAL A 145 -5.19 -5.74 4.21
C VAL A 145 -4.62 -4.52 3.49
N ALA A 146 -5.37 -3.95 2.53
CA ALA A 146 -4.94 -2.76 1.79
C ALA A 146 -4.65 -1.59 2.74
N GLY A 147 -5.58 -1.30 3.66
CA GLY A 147 -5.43 -0.27 4.67
C GLY A 147 -4.21 -0.48 5.56
N SER A 148 -3.94 -1.71 6.01
CA SER A 148 -2.76 -1.99 6.86
C SER A 148 -1.45 -1.62 6.17
N PHE A 149 -1.30 -1.95 4.88
CA PHE A 149 -0.11 -1.57 4.13
C PHE A 149 -0.07 -0.08 3.78
N GLN A 150 -1.22 0.53 3.45
CA GLN A 150 -1.29 1.95 3.08
C GLN A 150 -1.04 2.87 4.28
N ILE A 151 -1.42 2.48 5.49
CA ILE A 151 -1.12 3.21 6.73
C ILE A 151 0.38 3.15 7.03
N ASN A 152 0.98 1.97 6.86
CA ASN A 152 2.38 1.73 7.21
C ASN A 152 3.36 2.20 6.13
N CYS A 153 2.95 2.27 4.86
CA CYS A 153 3.82 2.56 3.73
C CYS A 153 3.13 3.44 2.67
N GLY A 154 3.88 4.37 2.07
CA GLY A 154 3.41 5.21 0.96
C GLY A 154 2.61 6.45 1.36
N SER A 155 1.55 6.77 0.61
CA SER A 155 0.85 8.06 0.71
C SER A 155 -0.04 8.25 1.95
N ARG A 156 -0.41 7.16 2.65
CA ARG A 156 -1.19 7.15 3.91
C ARG A 156 -2.55 7.85 3.87
N LYS A 157 -3.12 8.03 2.68
CA LYS A 157 -4.36 8.82 2.46
C LYS A 157 -5.59 8.01 2.09
N THR A 158 -5.43 6.74 1.73
CA THR A 158 -6.49 5.89 1.19
C THR A 158 -6.37 4.52 1.84
N THR A 159 -7.52 3.88 2.08
CA THR A 159 -7.65 2.48 2.55
C THR A 159 -8.40 1.63 1.53
N SER A 160 -8.55 2.14 0.30
CA SER A 160 -9.43 1.56 -0.73
C SER A 160 -8.73 0.46 -1.53
N LEU A 161 -9.44 -0.64 -1.77
CA LEU A 161 -9.10 -1.67 -2.76
C LEU A 161 -9.20 -1.17 -4.21
N GLU A 162 -9.90 -0.07 -4.44
CA GLU A 162 -10.02 0.55 -5.76
C GLU A 162 -8.99 1.66 -6.00
N GLU A 163 -7.94 1.74 -5.17
CA GLU A 163 -6.84 2.68 -5.43
C GLU A 163 -6.15 2.34 -6.76
N GLY A 164 -6.17 3.29 -7.68
CA GLY A 164 -5.65 3.09 -9.03
C GLY A 164 -4.11 3.00 -9.06
N VAL A 165 -3.60 2.01 -9.77
CA VAL A 165 -2.17 1.84 -10.05
C VAL A 165 -1.76 2.81 -11.14
N VAL A 166 -0.64 3.53 -10.98
CA VAL A 166 -0.10 4.38 -12.05
C VAL A 166 0.33 3.52 -13.23
N LEU A 167 -0.13 3.86 -14.42
CA LEU A 167 0.06 3.04 -15.61
C LEU A 167 1.49 3.16 -16.15
N CYS A 168 2.17 2.03 -16.30
CA CYS A 168 3.50 1.97 -16.93
C CYS A 168 3.42 2.36 -18.41
N GLY A 169 4.48 2.99 -18.91
CA GLY A 169 4.52 3.51 -20.27
C GLY A 169 3.89 4.90 -20.44
N PHE A 170 3.63 5.62 -19.34
CA PHE A 170 3.09 6.98 -19.37
C PHE A 170 3.79 7.84 -18.32
N VAL A 171 3.71 9.16 -18.48
CA VAL A 171 4.27 10.10 -17.51
C VAL A 171 3.30 10.27 -16.34
N ASP A 172 3.78 10.06 -15.11
CA ASP A 172 3.05 10.53 -13.93
C ASP A 172 3.20 12.05 -13.81
N LYS A 173 2.08 12.77 -13.82
CA LYS A 173 2.07 14.23 -13.77
C LYS A 173 2.39 14.79 -12.40
N LYS A 174 2.20 14.02 -11.33
CA LYS A 174 2.60 14.48 -9.98
C LYS A 174 4.12 14.62 -9.88
N SER A 175 4.87 13.69 -10.47
CA SER A 175 6.33 13.65 -10.41
C SER A 175 7.04 14.19 -11.67
N GLY A 176 6.35 14.21 -12.81
CA GLY A 176 6.95 14.45 -14.12
C GLY A 176 7.75 13.27 -14.67
N MET A 177 7.77 12.11 -13.98
CA MET A 177 8.58 10.96 -14.38
C MET A 177 7.84 10.02 -15.32
N TRP A 178 8.57 9.47 -16.29
CA TRP A 178 8.10 8.35 -17.08
C TRP A 178 8.08 7.07 -16.23
N VAL A 179 6.92 6.41 -16.18
CA VAL A 179 6.69 5.27 -15.28
C VAL A 179 7.10 3.99 -16.00
N ASN A 180 8.11 3.32 -15.45
CA ASN A 180 8.59 2.03 -15.94
C ASN A 180 8.21 0.91 -14.97
N ALA A 181 8.05 -0.30 -15.50
CA ALA A 181 7.89 -1.51 -14.71
C ALA A 181 9.27 -2.02 -14.26
N ASN A 182 9.94 -1.32 -13.33
CA ASN A 182 11.26 -1.70 -12.81
C ASN A 182 11.32 -3.17 -12.37
N ARG A 183 10.23 -3.66 -11.80
CA ARG A 183 9.98 -5.07 -11.57
C ARG A 183 8.52 -5.37 -11.91
N ALA A 184 8.31 -6.37 -12.76
CA ALA A 184 6.99 -6.92 -13.07
C ALA A 184 7.09 -8.44 -13.14
N ILE A 185 6.50 -9.12 -12.16
CA ILE A 185 6.53 -10.57 -12.02
C ILE A 185 5.11 -11.04 -11.71
N ASN A 186 4.62 -12.01 -12.47
CA ASN A 186 3.36 -12.68 -12.16
C ASN A 186 3.54 -13.55 -10.91
N GLN A 187 3.31 -12.97 -9.74
CA GLN A 187 3.42 -13.63 -8.45
C GLN A 187 2.38 -13.11 -7.47
N ASN A 188 1.90 -13.99 -6.60
CA ASN A 188 1.09 -13.61 -5.46
C ASN A 188 1.98 -13.19 -4.28
N CYS A 189 1.45 -12.37 -3.39
CA CYS A 189 2.06 -11.97 -2.13
C CYS A 189 1.55 -12.89 -1.01
N PRO A 190 2.36 -13.86 -0.52
CA PRO A 190 1.93 -14.80 0.51
C PRO A 190 1.55 -14.09 1.81
N THR A 191 2.35 -13.11 2.23
CA THR A 191 2.08 -12.31 3.44
C THR A 191 0.75 -11.56 3.39
N SER A 192 0.34 -11.08 2.20
CA SER A 192 -0.98 -10.45 2.03
C SER A 192 -2.12 -11.47 2.15
N LYS A 193 -1.93 -12.68 1.62
CA LYS A 193 -2.88 -13.80 1.75
C LYS A 193 -3.02 -14.25 3.21
N GLU A 194 -1.91 -14.40 3.93
CA GLU A 194 -1.93 -14.75 5.36
C GLU A 194 -2.69 -13.70 6.18
N ARG A 195 -2.42 -12.40 5.96
CA ARG A 195 -3.17 -11.31 6.61
C ARG A 195 -4.65 -11.37 6.28
N TYR A 196 -4.99 -11.58 5.01
CA TYR A 196 -6.37 -11.71 4.54
C TYR A 196 -7.12 -12.85 5.24
N GLU A 197 -6.52 -14.04 5.34
CA GLU A 197 -7.08 -15.18 6.05
C GLU A 197 -7.30 -14.91 7.55
N ILE A 198 -6.40 -14.16 8.19
CA ILE A 198 -6.56 -13.72 9.58
C ILE A 198 -7.76 -12.78 9.73
N PHE A 199 -7.90 -11.78 8.84
CA PHE A 199 -9.05 -10.86 8.84
C PHE A 199 -10.37 -11.60 8.62
N LEU A 200 -10.41 -12.60 7.74
CA LEU A 200 -11.59 -13.42 7.47
C LEU A 200 -12.01 -14.23 8.72
N LYS A 201 -11.06 -14.90 9.38
CA LYS A 201 -11.31 -15.69 10.61
C LYS A 201 -11.82 -14.83 11.76
N LYS A 202 -11.34 -13.58 11.88
CA LYS A 202 -11.79 -12.67 12.93
C LYS A 202 -13.11 -11.96 12.59
N SER A 203 -13.42 -11.73 11.32
CA SER A 203 -14.70 -11.15 10.89
C SER A 203 -15.88 -12.13 11.04
N SER A 204 -15.59 -13.44 11.09
CA SER A 204 -16.54 -14.49 11.41
C SER A 204 -16.72 -14.72 12.91
N GLY A 205 -15.82 -14.21 13.75
CA GLY A 205 -15.97 -14.17 15.20
C GLY A 205 -16.56 -12.83 15.66
N LYS A 206 -17.61 -12.85 16.50
CA LYS A 206 -17.98 -11.68 17.29
C LYS A 206 -16.90 -11.41 18.34
N ALA A 207 -15.74 -10.88 17.93
CA ALA A 207 -14.77 -10.35 18.87
C ALA A 207 -15.32 -9.03 19.40
N GLY A 208 -15.66 -8.98 20.70
CA GLY A 208 -15.98 -7.73 21.37
C GLY A 208 -14.84 -6.73 21.13
N LYS A 209 -15.18 -5.49 20.77
CA LYS A 209 -14.17 -4.43 20.66
C LYS A 209 -13.59 -4.22 22.05
N GLU A 210 -12.37 -4.70 22.30
CA GLU A 210 -11.60 -4.28 23.46
C GLU A 210 -11.46 -2.75 23.42
N LYS A 211 -11.60 -2.09 24.57
CA LYS A 211 -11.47 -0.63 24.63
C LYS A 211 -9.98 -0.30 24.57
N MET A 212 -9.59 0.67 23.73
CA MET A 212 -8.21 1.16 23.66
C MET A 212 -7.71 1.57 25.07
N PRO A 213 -6.51 1.13 25.49
CA PRO A 213 -5.92 1.56 26.76
C PRO A 213 -5.82 3.09 26.85
N GLU A 214 -6.20 3.65 27.99
CA GLU A 214 -6.10 5.09 28.24
C GLU A 214 -4.64 5.49 28.46
N LEU A 215 -4.28 6.71 28.07
CA LEU A 215 -2.96 7.25 28.35
C LEU A 215 -2.88 7.61 29.83
N ASP A 216 -1.83 7.15 30.50
CA ASP A 216 -1.57 7.52 31.87
C ASP A 216 -1.11 8.98 31.94
N ARG A 217 -1.84 9.83 32.65
CA ARG A 217 -1.51 11.26 32.82
C ARG A 217 -1.19 11.60 34.27
N SER A 218 -0.79 10.62 35.07
CA SER A 218 -0.51 10.77 36.51
C SER A 218 0.74 11.61 36.80
N GLY A 219 1.56 11.89 35.78
CA GLY A 219 2.85 12.57 35.92
C GLY A 219 4.04 11.61 36.03
N SER A 220 3.81 10.29 36.06
CA SER A 220 4.88 9.29 35.97
C SER A 220 5.32 9.04 34.53
N THR A 221 6.57 9.34 34.20
CA THR A 221 7.16 9.10 32.87
C THR A 221 7.13 7.61 32.50
N PHE A 222 7.40 6.73 33.45
CA PHE A 222 7.39 5.28 33.23
C PHE A 222 5.98 4.77 32.89
N LEU A 223 4.96 5.15 33.68
CA LEU A 223 3.58 4.74 33.43
C LEU A 223 3.03 5.33 32.14
N TYR A 224 3.42 6.56 31.81
CA TYR A 224 3.11 7.17 30.52
C TYR A 224 3.70 6.36 29.36
N PHE A 225 4.97 5.96 29.44
CA PHE A 225 5.63 5.16 28.39
C PHE A 225 5.00 3.76 28.25
N GLU A 226 4.67 3.09 29.37
CA GLU A 226 3.92 1.82 29.35
C GLU A 226 2.53 1.97 28.71
N SER A 227 1.81 3.07 28.99
CA SER A 227 0.50 3.33 28.38
C SER A 227 0.61 3.60 26.87
N CYS A 228 1.66 4.31 26.44
CA CYS A 228 1.99 4.52 25.03
C CYS A 228 2.32 3.19 24.32
N ARG A 229 3.11 2.33 24.95
CA ARG A 229 3.43 0.98 24.46
C ARG A 229 2.17 0.13 24.35
N SER A 230 1.32 0.15 25.37
CA SER A 230 0.04 -0.57 25.39
C SER A 230 -0.91 -0.11 24.28
N GLN A 231 -0.94 1.19 23.97
CA GLN A 231 -1.69 1.70 22.82
C GLN A 231 -1.10 1.29 21.48
N ILE A 232 0.24 1.20 21.35
CA ILE A 232 0.89 0.72 20.13
C ILE A 232 0.54 -0.76 19.91
N ILE A 233 0.62 -1.58 20.95
CA ILE A 233 0.22 -2.99 20.91
C ILE A 233 -1.26 -3.10 20.57
N TYR A 234 -2.13 -2.35 21.24
CA TYR A 234 -3.57 -2.35 20.96
C TYR A 234 -3.85 -1.95 19.50
N LYS A 235 -3.26 -0.86 19.00
CA LYS A 235 -3.46 -0.42 17.60
C LYS A 235 -2.91 -1.41 16.60
N ALA A 236 -1.75 -2.00 16.88
CA ALA A 236 -1.15 -3.01 16.01
C ALA A 236 -1.98 -4.31 16.05
N THR A 237 -2.53 -4.67 17.22
CA THR A 237 -3.45 -5.79 17.41
C THR A 237 -4.78 -5.53 16.71
N GLU A 238 -5.32 -4.32 16.76
CA GLU A 238 -6.54 -3.89 16.05
C GLU A 238 -6.34 -3.89 14.54
N ALA A 239 -5.19 -3.39 14.07
CA ALA A 239 -4.77 -3.39 12.67
C ALA A 239 -4.32 -4.78 12.17
N HIS A 240 -4.21 -5.77 13.06
CA HIS A 240 -3.65 -7.10 12.81
C HIS A 240 -2.28 -7.05 12.11
N ASP A 241 -1.46 -6.05 12.46
CA ASP A 241 -0.06 -6.03 12.09
C ASP A 241 0.66 -7.20 12.78
N LYS A 242 1.61 -7.81 12.07
CA LYS A 242 2.60 -8.68 12.70
C LYS A 242 3.67 -7.76 13.27
N PHE A 243 3.83 -7.76 14.58
CA PHE A 243 4.83 -6.98 15.28
C PHE A 243 5.52 -7.88 16.30
N ASP A 244 6.84 -7.75 16.40
CA ASP A 244 7.62 -8.33 17.48
C ASP A 244 7.98 -7.25 18.50
N GLU A 245 8.67 -7.66 19.57
CA GLU A 245 9.05 -6.74 20.64
C GLU A 245 9.97 -5.62 20.12
N ASN A 246 10.84 -5.91 19.14
CA ASN A 246 11.72 -4.92 18.54
C ASN A 246 10.92 -3.86 17.77
N GLU A 247 9.91 -4.27 16.99
CA GLU A 247 9.06 -3.35 16.25
C GLU A 247 8.22 -2.47 17.18
N ILE A 248 7.72 -3.03 18.29
CA ILE A 248 7.04 -2.25 19.33
C ILE A 248 7.99 -1.18 19.91
N GLN A 249 9.23 -1.57 20.25
CA GLN A 249 10.23 -0.66 20.80
C GLN A 249 10.62 0.45 19.82
N CYS A 250 10.77 0.13 18.53
CA CYS A 250 11.04 1.12 17.49
C CYS A 250 9.89 2.12 17.34
N ARG A 251 8.64 1.64 17.27
CA ARG A 251 7.44 2.48 17.17
C ARG A 251 7.28 3.37 18.41
N LEU A 252 7.57 2.84 19.60
CA LEU A 252 7.54 3.58 20.86
C LEU A 252 8.61 4.67 20.89
N SER A 253 9.85 4.33 20.56
CA SER A 253 10.97 5.28 20.50
C SER A 253 10.71 6.43 19.53
N TYR A 254 10.14 6.14 18.36
CA TYR A 254 9.78 7.17 17.37
C TYR A 254 8.69 8.11 17.90
N ARG A 255 7.67 7.55 18.56
CA ARG A 255 6.59 8.34 19.17
C ARG A 255 7.14 9.27 20.26
N LEU A 256 7.92 8.73 21.20
CA LEU A 256 8.45 9.50 22.34
C LEU A 256 9.44 10.59 21.90
N LYS A 257 10.29 10.33 20.90
CA LYS A 257 11.15 11.36 20.30
C LYS A 257 10.36 12.51 19.68
N LYS A 258 9.22 12.23 19.05
CA LYS A 258 8.33 13.26 18.47
C LYS A 258 7.66 14.12 19.57
N GLU A 259 7.49 13.54 20.76
CA GLU A 259 6.96 14.21 21.94
C GLU A 259 8.05 14.92 22.78
N ASN A 260 9.29 14.96 22.27
CA ASN A 260 10.47 15.63 22.86
C ASN A 260 11.06 14.98 24.13
N TYR A 261 10.82 13.70 24.36
CA TYR A 261 11.55 12.95 25.39
C TYR A 261 13.00 12.69 24.96
N SER A 262 13.93 12.72 25.93
CA SER A 262 15.36 12.52 25.69
C SER A 262 15.66 11.06 25.34
N ILE A 263 16.80 10.85 24.66
CA ILE A 263 17.28 9.50 24.35
C ILE A 263 17.62 8.75 25.64
N GLU A 264 18.12 9.44 26.67
CA GLU A 264 18.42 8.82 27.96
C GLU A 264 17.13 8.33 28.65
N GLU A 265 16.08 9.14 28.66
CA GLU A 265 14.78 8.77 29.27
C GLU A 265 14.17 7.53 28.60
N ILE A 266 14.22 7.46 27.27
CA ILE A 266 13.70 6.33 26.51
C ILE A 266 14.55 5.07 26.77
N THR A 267 15.87 5.21 26.82
CA THR A 267 16.80 4.09 27.04
C THR A 267 16.65 3.54 28.45
N GLN A 268 16.57 4.41 29.46
CA GLN A 268 16.37 4.02 30.86
C GLN A 268 15.07 3.23 31.03
N TYR A 269 13.98 3.66 30.40
CA TYR A 269 12.72 2.92 30.41
C TYR A 269 12.86 1.51 29.80
N LEU A 270 13.52 1.39 28.63
CA LEU A 270 13.70 0.10 27.97
C LEU A 270 14.57 -0.85 28.81
N GLU A 271 15.60 -0.33 29.47
CA GLU A 271 16.45 -1.09 30.39
C GLU A 271 15.69 -1.54 31.64
N GLU A 272 14.95 -0.63 32.28
CA GLU A 272 14.11 -0.95 33.45
C GLU A 272 13.05 -2.00 33.14
N ARG A 273 12.46 -1.97 31.94
CA ARG A 273 11.47 -2.94 31.51
C ARG A 273 12.03 -4.35 31.30
N ASN A 274 13.28 -4.42 30.86
CA ASN A 274 14.00 -5.67 30.59
C ASN A 274 14.65 -6.28 31.84
N LYS A 275 14.63 -5.57 32.98
CA LYS A 275 15.03 -6.17 34.26
C LYS A 275 14.04 -7.28 34.63
N PRO A 276 14.51 -8.45 35.09
CA PRO A 276 13.63 -9.47 35.62
C PRO A 276 12.80 -8.85 36.75
N GLN A 277 11.47 -8.95 36.64
CA GLN A 277 10.60 -8.60 37.76
C GLN A 277 10.95 -9.56 38.91
N GLU A 278 11.47 -9.02 40.01
CA GLU A 278 11.55 -9.79 41.25
C GLU A 278 10.12 -10.20 41.61
N ILE A 279 9.85 -11.49 41.49
CA ILE A 279 8.62 -12.08 42.01
C ILE A 279 8.73 -11.98 43.53
N SER A 280 8.14 -10.93 44.07
CA SER A 280 7.94 -10.76 45.50
C SER A 280 6.81 -11.70 45.91
N ASP A 281 7.15 -12.82 46.55
CA ASP A 281 6.20 -13.69 47.25
C ASP A 281 5.69 -12.98 48.52
N PHE A 282 4.75 -12.05 48.36
CA PHE A 282 3.98 -11.44 49.46
C PHE A 282 2.49 -11.37 49.12
#